data_AF-A0A7V1FMS9-F1
#
_entry.id   AF-A0A7V1FMS9-F1
#
_cell.length_a   1.000
_cell.length_b   1.000
_cell.length_c   1.000
_cell.angle_alpha   90.00
_cell.angle_beta   90.00
_cell.angle_gamma   90.00
#
_symmetry.space_group_name_H-M   'P 1'
#
loop_
_entity.id
_entity.type
_entity.pdbx_description
1 polymer ?
#
loop_
_entity_poly.entity_id
_entity_poly.type
_entity_poly.pdbx_seq_one_letter_code
_entity_poly.pdbx_strand_id
1 'polypeptide(L)'
;MADQHTQPAKLYRMMMPDHTCPYGLKSKDLLERQGYEVEDHPLTTRDETDAFKAKHDVETTPQTFIGGERIGGYDDLRVYFGVDKPKDQQSDTSYQPVIAIFAVALLIALGLSWFAFDSILTVQAFQWFVSISMCFLAVQKLQDIESFSTMFLNYDLLAKRWVPYGKVYPFGEAFAGIAMTAGALLWLAAPVAIVIGGIGAVSVIKAVYIDKRELKCACVGGSSNVPLGFVSLTENLMMLGMGLWMLVRLLG
;
A
#
# COMPACT_ATOMS: atom_id res chain seq x y z
N MET A 1 26.15 -29.81 -4.87
CA MET A 1 24.90 -29.49 -4.14
C MET A 1 23.89 -30.54 -4.60
N ALA A 2 23.72 -31.60 -3.80
CA ALA A 2 23.14 -32.88 -4.22
C ALA A 2 21.70 -33.05 -3.69
N ASP A 3 20.80 -33.55 -4.55
CA ASP A 3 19.62 -34.38 -4.23
C ASP A 3 18.60 -33.90 -3.17
N GLN A 4 18.13 -32.64 -3.20
CA GLN A 4 16.98 -32.23 -2.38
C GLN A 4 15.60 -32.37 -3.05
N HIS A 5 15.53 -32.77 -4.33
CA HIS A 5 14.27 -32.80 -5.10
C HIS A 5 13.70 -34.22 -5.35
N THR A 6 14.30 -35.27 -4.77
CA THR A 6 13.85 -36.65 -5.00
C THR A 6 12.72 -37.08 -4.07
N GLN A 7 12.42 -36.29 -3.03
CA GLN A 7 11.35 -36.62 -2.08
C GLN A 7 10.10 -35.78 -2.36
N PRO A 8 8.92 -36.41 -2.52
CA PRO A 8 7.69 -35.70 -2.82
C PRO A 8 7.30 -34.79 -1.65
N ALA A 9 6.83 -33.59 -1.97
CA ALA A 9 6.29 -32.65 -1.01
C ALA A 9 4.80 -32.96 -0.81
N LYS A 10 4.40 -33.27 0.42
CA LYS A 10 2.99 -33.51 0.77
C LYS A 10 2.35 -32.20 1.15
N LEU A 11 1.24 -31.87 0.50
CA LEU A 11 0.48 -30.65 0.74
C LEU A 11 -0.93 -31.00 1.18
N TYR A 12 -1.28 -30.65 2.41
CA TYR A 12 -2.65 -30.78 2.91
C TYR A 12 -3.33 -29.43 2.82
N ARG A 13 -4.38 -29.30 2.01
CA ARG A 13 -5.08 -28.01 1.79
C ARG A 13 -6.59 -28.20 1.74
N MET A 14 -7.32 -27.20 2.24
CA MET A 14 -8.77 -27.18 2.10
C MET A 14 -9.19 -27.00 0.64
N MET A 15 -10.08 -27.86 0.18
CA MET A 15 -10.70 -27.80 -1.14
C MET A 15 -12.13 -28.35 -1.03
N MET A 16 -13.05 -27.51 -0.60
CA MET A 16 -14.48 -27.83 -0.51
C MET A 16 -15.19 -27.33 -1.79
N PRO A 17 -16.35 -27.90 -2.17
CA PRO A 17 -17.08 -27.50 -3.38
C PRO A 17 -17.33 -25.98 -3.47
N ASP A 18 -17.66 -25.35 -2.35
CA ASP A 18 -17.97 -23.91 -2.27
C ASP A 18 -16.83 -23.07 -1.67
N HIS A 19 -15.67 -23.67 -1.37
CA HIS A 19 -14.56 -22.95 -0.73
C HIS A 19 -13.19 -23.45 -1.18
N THR A 20 -12.51 -22.63 -1.97
CA THR A 20 -11.12 -22.85 -2.37
C THR A 20 -10.18 -22.01 -1.52
N CYS A 21 -9.27 -22.65 -0.80
CA CYS A 21 -8.27 -21.96 0.01
C CYS A 21 -7.19 -21.30 -0.89
N PRO A 22 -7.07 -19.95 -0.89
CA PRO A 22 -6.08 -19.26 -1.73
C PRO A 22 -4.64 -19.62 -1.35
N TYR A 23 -4.36 -19.77 -0.05
CA TYR A 23 -3.03 -20.14 0.44
C TYR A 23 -2.65 -21.56 0.04
N GLY A 24 -3.62 -22.49 -0.02
CA GLY A 24 -3.38 -23.85 -0.52
C GLY A 24 -2.93 -23.87 -1.98
N LEU A 25 -3.58 -23.06 -2.83
CA LEU A 25 -3.16 -22.92 -4.23
C LEU A 25 -1.76 -22.29 -4.36
N LYS A 26 -1.48 -21.25 -3.58
CA LYS A 26 -0.15 -20.61 -3.59
C LYS A 26 0.95 -21.55 -3.09
N SER A 27 0.70 -22.35 -2.06
CA SER A 27 1.64 -23.37 -1.59
C SER A 27 1.93 -24.42 -2.67
N LYS A 28 0.89 -24.89 -3.38
CA LYS A 28 1.05 -25.83 -4.49
C LYS A 28 1.91 -25.27 -5.61
N ASP A 29 1.56 -24.08 -6.10
CA ASP A 29 2.32 -23.39 -7.17
C ASP A 29 3.77 -23.11 -6.74
N LEU A 30 4.01 -22.72 -5.48
CA LEU A 30 5.37 -22.48 -4.99
C LEU A 30 6.20 -23.78 -4.96
N LEU A 31 5.64 -24.89 -4.49
CA LEU A 31 6.32 -26.19 -4.50
C LEU A 31 6.67 -26.65 -5.92
N GLU A 32 5.72 -26.53 -6.85
CA GLU A 32 5.90 -26.91 -8.25
C GLU A 32 7.00 -26.06 -8.92
N ARG A 33 7.04 -24.75 -8.66
CA ARG A 33 8.09 -23.84 -9.17
C ARG A 33 9.49 -24.13 -8.62
N GLN A 34 9.56 -24.66 -7.40
CA GLN A 34 10.82 -25.10 -6.79
C GLN A 34 11.21 -26.52 -7.25
N GLY A 35 10.44 -27.15 -8.15
CA GLY A 35 10.79 -28.43 -8.75
C GLY A 35 10.43 -29.65 -7.92
N TYR A 36 9.57 -29.52 -6.90
CA TYR A 36 9.06 -30.66 -6.14
C TYR A 36 7.88 -31.33 -6.84
N GLU A 37 7.83 -32.66 -6.78
CA GLU A 37 6.60 -33.41 -7.03
C GLU A 37 5.65 -33.23 -5.84
N VAL A 38 4.43 -32.72 -6.09
CA VAL A 38 3.48 -32.38 -5.03
C VAL A 38 2.43 -33.48 -4.88
N GLU A 39 2.48 -34.18 -3.74
CA GLU A 39 1.41 -35.04 -3.27
C GLU A 39 0.29 -34.18 -2.64
N ASP A 40 -0.69 -33.82 -3.47
CA ASP A 40 -1.81 -32.96 -3.10
C ASP A 40 -2.89 -33.77 -2.36
N HIS A 41 -3.08 -33.47 -1.07
CA HIS A 41 -4.09 -34.07 -0.20
C HIS A 41 -5.20 -33.05 0.10
N PRO A 42 -6.23 -32.97 -0.76
CA PRO A 42 -7.36 -32.08 -0.53
C PRO A 42 -8.20 -32.54 0.67
N LEU A 43 -8.46 -31.61 1.59
CA LEU A 43 -9.40 -31.77 2.69
C LEU A 43 -10.75 -31.21 2.21
N THR A 44 -11.71 -32.10 1.99
CA THR A 44 -12.95 -31.81 1.26
C THR A 44 -14.14 -31.50 2.17
N THR A 45 -14.00 -31.81 3.47
CA THR A 45 -15.00 -31.50 4.48
C THR A 45 -14.40 -30.71 5.65
N ARG A 46 -15.27 -30.05 6.42
CA ARG A 46 -14.87 -29.33 7.64
C ARG A 46 -14.39 -30.31 8.70
N ASP A 47 -15.08 -31.44 8.87
CA ASP A 47 -14.70 -32.47 9.84
C ASP A 47 -13.32 -33.07 9.51
N GLU A 48 -13.01 -33.34 8.24
CA GLU A 48 -11.67 -33.74 7.80
C GLU A 48 -10.62 -32.68 8.14
N THR A 49 -10.96 -31.40 7.93
CA THR A 49 -10.05 -30.30 8.21
C THR A 49 -9.77 -30.15 9.69
N ASP A 50 -10.80 -30.23 10.53
CA ASP A 50 -10.67 -30.10 11.98
C ASP A 50 -10.01 -31.34 12.60
N ALA A 51 -10.27 -32.54 12.06
CA ALA A 51 -9.54 -33.75 12.41
C ALA A 51 -8.06 -33.66 12.03
N PHE A 52 -7.73 -33.11 10.86
CA PHE A 52 -6.35 -32.90 10.43
C PHE A 52 -5.64 -31.91 11.36
N LYS A 53 -6.27 -30.77 11.68
CA LYS A 53 -5.77 -29.77 12.62
C LYS A 53 -5.46 -30.38 13.99
N ALA A 54 -6.42 -31.13 14.54
CA ALA A 54 -6.26 -31.79 15.83
C ALA A 54 -5.16 -32.86 15.81
N LYS A 55 -5.06 -33.64 14.73
CA LYS A 55 -4.05 -34.69 14.58
C LYS A 55 -2.63 -34.14 14.49
N HIS A 56 -2.45 -33.01 13.82
CA HIS A 56 -1.14 -32.40 13.57
C HIS A 56 -0.81 -31.25 14.53
N ASP A 57 -1.69 -30.95 15.49
CA ASP A 57 -1.59 -29.84 16.44
C ASP A 57 -1.32 -28.50 15.74
N VAL A 58 -2.18 -28.18 14.76
CA VAL A 58 -2.09 -26.95 13.95
C VAL A 58 -3.42 -26.20 13.94
N GLU A 59 -3.35 -24.87 13.97
CA GLU A 59 -4.55 -24.02 13.94
C GLU A 59 -5.08 -23.80 12.51
N THR A 60 -4.19 -23.88 11.51
CA THR A 60 -4.49 -23.47 10.13
C THR A 60 -4.08 -24.52 9.10
N THR A 61 -4.71 -24.44 7.93
CA THR A 61 -4.29 -25.10 6.69
C THR A 61 -4.13 -24.03 5.61
N PRO A 62 -3.28 -24.22 4.57
CA PRO A 62 -2.57 -25.45 4.23
C PRO A 62 -1.41 -25.80 5.17
N GLN A 63 -0.98 -27.06 5.13
CA GLN A 63 0.25 -27.53 5.78
C GLN A 63 1.10 -28.31 4.79
N THR A 64 2.38 -27.97 4.73
CA THR A 64 3.36 -28.56 3.81
C THR A 64 4.35 -29.44 4.58
N PHE A 65 4.64 -30.62 4.04
CA PHE A 65 5.63 -31.54 4.57
C PHE A 65 6.61 -31.92 3.47
N ILE A 66 7.91 -31.83 3.75
CA ILE A 66 8.99 -32.20 2.82
C ILE A 66 9.88 -33.19 3.54
N GLY A 67 10.10 -34.37 2.94
CA GLY A 67 10.90 -35.43 3.56
C GLY A 67 10.44 -35.91 4.93
N GLY A 68 9.13 -35.83 5.20
CA GLY A 68 8.53 -36.21 6.48
C GLY A 68 8.63 -35.14 7.57
N GLU A 69 9.36 -34.05 7.33
CA GLU A 69 9.41 -32.89 8.22
C GLU A 69 8.27 -31.91 7.90
N ARG A 70 7.63 -31.37 8.94
CA ARG A 70 6.58 -30.36 8.79
C ARG A 70 7.22 -28.99 8.60
N ILE A 71 7.06 -28.40 7.41
CA ILE A 71 7.53 -27.05 7.11
C ILE A 71 6.57 -26.00 7.68
N GLY A 72 5.26 -26.23 7.53
CA GLY A 72 4.23 -25.32 8.03
C GLY A 72 3.28 -24.82 6.96
N GLY A 73 2.74 -23.62 7.18
CA GLY A 73 1.82 -22.96 6.26
C GLY A 73 2.52 -22.33 5.06
N TYR A 74 1.77 -21.55 4.27
CA TYR A 74 2.33 -20.88 3.09
C TYR A 74 3.47 -19.90 3.45
N ASP A 75 3.34 -19.15 4.55
CA ASP A 75 4.37 -18.19 4.96
C ASP A 75 5.66 -18.91 5.40
N ASP A 76 5.53 -20.02 6.13
CA ASP A 76 6.70 -20.83 6.54
C ASP A 76 7.40 -21.45 5.33
N LEU A 77 6.61 -21.86 4.32
CA LEU A 77 7.13 -22.39 3.06
C LEU A 77 7.91 -21.34 2.26
N ARG A 78 7.46 -20.09 2.25
CA ARG A 78 8.19 -18.98 1.62
C ARG A 78 9.53 -18.70 2.31
N VAL A 79 9.56 -18.80 3.64
CA VAL A 79 10.81 -18.68 4.41
C VAL A 79 11.74 -19.87 4.14
N TYR A 80 11.20 -21.09 4.10
CA TYR A 80 11.96 -22.31 3.81
C TYR A 80 12.69 -22.23 2.46
N PHE A 81 12.04 -21.72 1.42
CA PHE A 81 12.65 -21.53 0.10
C PHE A 81 13.44 -20.22 -0.04
N GLY A 82 13.61 -19.45 1.03
CA GLY A 82 14.34 -18.18 1.01
C GLY A 82 13.69 -17.09 0.14
N VAL A 83 12.39 -17.26 -0.20
CA VAL A 83 11.59 -16.22 -0.88
C VAL A 83 11.39 -15.03 0.05
N ASP A 84 11.09 -15.32 1.32
CA ASP A 84 11.00 -14.33 2.38
C ASP A 84 12.12 -14.53 3.40
N LYS A 85 12.52 -13.44 4.06
CA LYS A 85 13.45 -13.50 5.19
C LYS A 85 12.80 -14.23 6.37
N PRO A 86 13.61 -14.80 7.30
CA PRO A 86 13.12 -15.29 8.58
C PRO A 86 12.21 -14.28 9.28
N LYS A 87 11.14 -14.74 9.95
CA LYS A 87 10.10 -13.87 10.54
C LYS A 87 10.66 -12.83 11.51
N ASP A 88 11.73 -13.16 12.22
CA ASP A 88 12.49 -12.28 13.13
C ASP A 88 13.24 -11.14 12.42
N GLN A 89 13.44 -11.24 11.10
CA GLN A 89 14.17 -10.28 10.26
C GLN A 89 13.28 -9.60 9.22
N GLN A 90 11.98 -9.91 9.21
CA GLN A 90 11.02 -9.23 8.35
C GLN A 90 10.74 -7.83 8.92
N SER A 91 10.81 -6.82 8.06
CA SER A 91 10.33 -5.47 8.40
C SER A 91 8.88 -5.37 7.95
N ASP A 92 8.01 -4.88 8.82
CA ASP A 92 6.61 -4.59 8.47
C ASP A 92 6.48 -3.53 7.36
N THR A 93 7.54 -2.74 7.14
CA THR A 93 7.57 -1.60 6.21
C THR A 93 7.38 -2.02 4.76
N SER A 94 6.37 -1.46 4.09
CA SER A 94 6.16 -1.66 2.65
C SER A 94 5.93 -0.34 1.91
N TYR A 95 6.77 -0.05 0.92
CA TYR A 95 6.63 1.12 0.04
C TYR A 95 5.94 0.79 -1.30
N GLN A 96 5.67 -0.48 -1.56
CA GLN A 96 5.14 -0.95 -2.85
C GLN A 96 3.83 -0.23 -3.25
N PRO A 97 2.83 -0.02 -2.36
CA PRO A 97 1.62 0.71 -2.73
C PRO A 97 1.89 2.15 -3.16
N VAL A 98 2.81 2.83 -2.48
CA VAL A 98 3.20 4.22 -2.77
C VAL A 98 3.90 4.31 -4.11
N ILE A 99 4.88 3.44 -4.33
CA ILE A 99 5.64 3.39 -5.58
C ILE A 99 4.68 3.13 -6.75
N ALA A 100 3.70 2.22 -6.58
CA ALA A 100 2.69 1.95 -7.59
C ALA A 100 1.85 3.20 -7.90
N ILE A 101 1.36 3.91 -6.88
CA ILE A 101 0.57 5.15 -7.06
C ILE A 101 1.36 6.19 -7.86
N PHE A 102 2.58 6.53 -7.42
CA PHE A 102 3.39 7.55 -8.09
C PHE A 102 3.86 7.10 -9.48
N ALA A 103 4.23 5.83 -9.66
CA ALA A 103 4.63 5.33 -10.97
C ALA A 103 3.49 5.39 -11.99
N VAL A 104 2.28 4.96 -11.60
CA VAL A 104 1.11 5.02 -12.48
C VAL A 104 0.72 6.46 -12.76
N ALA A 105 0.71 7.34 -11.76
CA ALA A 105 0.44 8.77 -11.95
C ALA A 105 1.44 9.43 -12.91
N LEU A 106 2.73 9.09 -12.80
CA LEU A 106 3.78 9.59 -13.69
C LEU A 106 3.56 9.11 -15.13
N LEU A 107 3.30 7.82 -15.33
CA LEU A 107 3.05 7.26 -16.66
C LEU A 107 1.81 7.89 -17.31
N ILE A 108 0.74 8.12 -16.55
CA ILE A 108 -0.44 8.82 -17.06
C ILE A 108 -0.08 10.26 -17.46
N ALA A 109 0.64 11.00 -16.61
CA ALA A 109 1.01 12.37 -16.89
C ALA A 109 1.91 12.51 -18.13
N LEU A 110 2.88 11.61 -18.29
CA LEU A 110 3.74 11.54 -19.47
C LEU A 110 2.94 11.17 -20.72
N GLY A 111 2.02 10.20 -20.62
CA GLY A 111 1.14 9.80 -21.71
C GLY A 111 0.20 10.93 -22.16
N LEU A 112 -0.38 11.68 -21.21
CA LEU A 112 -1.19 12.86 -21.49
C LEU A 112 -0.36 13.98 -22.12
N SER A 113 0.87 14.21 -21.65
CA SER A 113 1.76 15.20 -22.24
C SER A 113 2.10 14.85 -23.68
N TRP A 114 2.43 13.59 -23.93
CA TRP A 114 2.71 13.12 -25.29
C TRP A 114 1.49 13.28 -26.19
N PHE A 115 0.29 12.89 -25.72
CA PHE A 115 -0.94 13.04 -26.47
C PHE A 115 -1.31 14.50 -26.79
N ALA A 116 -1.11 15.42 -25.85
CA ALA A 116 -1.52 16.82 -26.01
C ALA A 116 -0.49 17.71 -26.71
N PHE A 117 0.81 17.44 -26.53
CA PHE A 117 1.90 18.33 -26.95
C PHE A 117 2.92 17.68 -27.89
N ASP A 118 2.75 16.40 -28.25
CA ASP A 118 3.72 15.58 -28.99
C ASP A 118 5.12 15.56 -28.35
N SER A 119 5.17 15.87 -27.04
CA SER A 119 6.38 15.91 -26.22
C SER A 119 6.10 15.26 -24.88
N ILE A 120 6.99 14.35 -24.48
CA ILE A 120 6.84 13.56 -23.27
C ILE A 120 7.20 14.39 -22.02
N LEU A 121 8.29 15.16 -22.09
CA LEU A 121 8.82 15.92 -20.96
C LEU A 121 8.45 17.39 -21.09
N THR A 122 7.33 17.76 -20.47
CA THR A 122 6.87 19.15 -20.41
C THR A 122 6.68 19.60 -18.96
N VAL A 123 6.65 20.92 -18.75
CA VAL A 123 6.23 21.50 -17.46
C VAL A 123 4.81 21.05 -17.10
N GLN A 124 3.93 20.94 -18.09
CA GLN A 124 2.56 20.46 -17.88
C GLN A 124 2.52 18.99 -17.43
N ALA A 125 3.41 18.15 -17.95
CA ALA A 125 3.55 16.76 -17.50
C ALA A 125 3.89 16.69 -16.01
N PHE A 126 4.82 17.54 -15.55
CA PHE A 126 5.14 17.62 -14.12
C PHE A 126 3.95 18.08 -13.27
N GLN A 127 3.21 19.09 -13.75
CA GLN A 127 2.00 19.57 -13.05
C GLN A 127 0.92 18.48 -12.96
N TRP A 128 0.65 17.77 -14.04
CA TRP A 128 -0.28 16.64 -14.06
C TRP A 128 0.20 15.48 -13.20
N PHE A 129 1.49 15.19 -13.18
CA PHE A 129 2.04 14.16 -12.30
C PHE A 129 1.69 14.44 -10.84
N VAL A 130 1.92 15.67 -10.36
CA VAL A 130 1.62 16.04 -8.98
C VAL A 130 0.12 16.02 -8.71
N SER A 131 -0.69 16.62 -9.59
CA SER A 131 -2.14 16.70 -9.37
C SER A 131 -2.85 15.35 -9.46
N ILE A 132 -2.42 14.46 -10.37
CA ILE A 132 -2.93 13.08 -10.48
C ILE A 132 -2.50 12.25 -9.28
N SER A 133 -1.26 12.41 -8.80
CA SER A 133 -0.81 11.74 -7.57
C SER A 133 -1.65 12.16 -6.37
N MET A 134 -1.97 13.45 -6.24
CA MET A 134 -2.90 13.95 -5.21
C MET A 134 -4.28 13.31 -5.33
N CYS A 135 -4.83 13.20 -6.55
CA CYS A 135 -6.12 12.53 -6.77
C CYS A 135 -6.08 11.06 -6.30
N PHE A 136 -5.04 10.30 -6.63
CA PHE A 136 -4.92 8.91 -6.20
C PHE A 136 -4.78 8.77 -4.68
N LEU A 137 -3.95 9.60 -4.04
CA LEU A 137 -3.82 9.59 -2.58
C LEU A 137 -5.11 10.02 -1.89
N ALA A 138 -5.81 11.02 -2.42
CA ALA A 138 -7.12 11.41 -1.92
C ALA A 138 -8.15 10.28 -2.01
N VAL A 139 -8.15 9.50 -3.11
CA VAL A 139 -9.01 8.31 -3.22
C VAL A 139 -8.68 7.29 -2.14
N GLN A 140 -7.41 7.01 -1.84
CA GLN A 140 -7.03 6.10 -0.76
C GLN A 140 -7.54 6.57 0.61
N LYS A 141 -7.51 7.88 0.86
CA LYS A 141 -8.03 8.50 2.09
C LYS A 141 -9.57 8.44 2.15
N LEU A 142 -10.24 8.56 1.01
CA LEU A 142 -11.70 8.54 0.89
C LEU A 142 -12.30 7.12 0.98
N GLN A 143 -11.53 6.08 0.66
CA GLN A 143 -11.99 4.68 0.77
C GLN A 143 -12.35 4.28 2.22
N ASP A 144 -11.59 4.79 3.20
CA ASP A 144 -11.87 4.59 4.62
C ASP A 144 -11.54 5.86 5.41
N ILE A 145 -12.49 6.79 5.41
CA ILE A 145 -12.36 8.10 6.04
C ILE A 145 -12.19 7.96 7.57
N GLU A 146 -12.85 6.98 8.19
CA GLU A 146 -12.81 6.83 9.64
C GLU A 146 -11.42 6.37 10.08
N SER A 147 -10.89 5.35 9.42
CA SER A 147 -9.54 4.86 9.69
C SER A 147 -8.48 5.90 9.34
N PHE A 148 -8.63 6.60 8.21
CA PHE A 148 -7.78 7.75 7.86
C PHE A 148 -7.78 8.80 8.97
N SER A 149 -8.96 9.30 9.36
CA SER A 149 -9.09 10.40 10.31
C SER A 149 -8.52 10.02 11.68
N THR A 150 -8.73 8.78 12.12
CA THR A 150 -8.16 8.24 13.36
C THR A 150 -6.63 8.23 13.32
N MET A 151 -6.03 7.77 12.22
CA MET A 151 -4.58 7.80 12.06
C MET A 151 -4.02 9.22 11.92
N PHE A 152 -4.73 10.08 11.18
CA PHE A 152 -4.34 11.47 10.93
C PHE A 152 -4.28 12.31 12.21
N LEU A 153 -5.22 12.07 13.14
CA LEU A 153 -5.25 12.70 14.47
C LEU A 153 -4.00 12.42 15.31
N ASN A 154 -3.24 11.36 15.04
CA ASN A 154 -2.05 11.04 15.83
C ASN A 154 -0.89 12.02 15.61
N TYR A 155 -0.85 12.71 14.47
CA TYR A 155 0.25 13.63 14.15
C TYR A 155 -0.19 15.01 13.69
N ASP A 156 -1.33 15.15 12.99
CA ASP A 156 -1.71 16.43 12.43
C ASP A 156 -2.14 17.45 13.50
N LEU A 157 -1.50 18.62 13.49
CA LEU A 157 -1.71 19.66 14.48
C LEU A 157 -3.11 20.29 14.40
N LEU A 158 -3.64 20.48 13.19
CA LEU A 158 -4.95 21.08 13.00
C LEU A 158 -6.06 20.07 13.29
N ALA A 159 -5.89 18.81 12.87
CA ALA A 159 -6.83 17.74 13.17
C ALA A 159 -6.95 17.52 14.68
N LYS A 160 -5.83 17.55 15.43
CA LYS A 160 -5.83 17.48 16.90
C LYS A 160 -6.61 18.63 17.54
N ARG A 161 -6.57 19.82 16.95
CA ARG A 161 -7.29 21.00 17.46
C ARG A 161 -8.77 20.98 17.07
N TRP A 162 -9.09 20.50 15.86
CA TRP A 162 -10.44 20.46 15.31
C TRP A 162 -10.69 19.14 14.59
N VAL A 163 -11.19 18.14 15.33
CA VAL A 163 -11.40 16.76 14.83
C VAL A 163 -12.16 16.66 13.51
N PRO A 164 -13.24 17.44 13.26
CA PRO A 164 -13.94 17.43 11.98
C PRO A 164 -13.05 17.70 10.76
N TYR A 165 -11.95 18.46 10.94
CA TYR A 165 -10.96 18.70 9.88
C TYR A 165 -10.41 17.40 9.29
N GLY A 166 -10.13 16.39 10.13
CA GLY A 166 -9.63 15.10 9.67
C GLY A 166 -10.58 14.36 8.72
N LYS A 167 -11.89 14.64 8.80
CA LYS A 167 -12.89 14.07 7.88
C LYS A 167 -13.08 14.89 6.62
N VAL A 168 -12.85 16.20 6.69
CA VAL A 168 -12.97 17.13 5.54
C VAL A 168 -11.70 17.15 4.69
N TYR A 169 -10.54 16.90 5.29
CA TYR A 169 -9.22 16.92 4.66
C TYR A 169 -9.18 16.12 3.33
N PRO A 170 -9.63 14.85 3.26
CA PRO A 170 -9.56 14.06 2.02
C PRO A 170 -10.35 14.68 0.86
N PHE A 171 -11.46 15.34 1.17
CA PHE A 171 -12.28 16.05 0.17
C PHE A 171 -11.59 17.31 -0.33
N GLY A 172 -10.93 18.06 0.56
CA GLY A 172 -10.14 19.23 0.19
C GLY A 172 -8.97 18.86 -0.73
N GLU A 173 -8.29 17.76 -0.43
CA GLU A 173 -7.21 17.24 -1.27
C GLU A 173 -7.71 16.74 -2.62
N ALA A 174 -8.82 15.97 -2.65
CA ALA A 174 -9.45 15.53 -3.89
C ALA A 174 -9.86 16.73 -4.76
N PHE A 175 -10.53 17.72 -4.17
CA PHE A 175 -10.95 18.94 -4.85
C PHE A 175 -9.74 19.67 -5.45
N ALA A 176 -8.69 19.89 -4.66
CA ALA A 176 -7.47 20.54 -5.14
C ALA A 176 -6.82 19.76 -6.29
N GLY A 177 -6.62 18.45 -6.14
CA GLY A 177 -6.02 17.61 -7.19
C GLY A 177 -6.83 17.62 -8.50
N ILE A 178 -8.16 17.52 -8.42
CA ILE A 178 -9.04 17.54 -9.59
C ILE A 178 -9.01 18.92 -10.27
N ALA A 179 -9.17 20.00 -9.50
CA ALA A 179 -9.17 21.36 -10.01
C ALA A 179 -7.82 21.72 -10.66
N MET A 180 -6.70 21.33 -10.03
CA MET A 180 -5.36 21.52 -10.56
C MET A 180 -5.13 20.73 -11.85
N THR A 181 -5.61 19.47 -11.93
CA THR A 181 -5.51 18.65 -13.14
C THR A 181 -6.30 19.26 -14.30
N ALA A 182 -7.51 19.75 -14.02
CA ALA A 182 -8.37 20.40 -15.00
C ALA A 182 -7.87 21.80 -15.41
N GLY A 183 -6.95 22.42 -14.65
CA GLY A 183 -6.57 23.81 -14.83
C GLY A 183 -7.71 24.79 -14.54
N ALA A 184 -8.72 24.38 -13.78
CA ALA A 184 -9.94 25.14 -13.51
C ALA A 184 -10.03 25.49 -12.01
N LEU A 185 -10.74 26.58 -11.67
CA LEU A 185 -10.95 27.01 -10.28
C LEU A 185 -9.64 27.17 -9.47
N LEU A 186 -8.52 27.49 -10.13
CA LEU A 186 -7.20 27.57 -9.51
C LEU A 186 -7.13 28.60 -8.37
N TRP A 187 -7.93 29.67 -8.48
CA TRP A 187 -8.08 30.69 -7.42
C TRP A 187 -8.61 30.12 -6.10
N LEU A 188 -9.35 29.01 -6.15
CA LEU A 188 -9.87 28.32 -4.97
C LEU A 188 -9.01 27.10 -4.60
N ALA A 189 -8.55 26.34 -5.60
CA ALA A 189 -7.72 25.16 -5.40
C ALA A 189 -6.35 25.48 -4.79
N ALA A 190 -5.70 26.57 -5.25
CA ALA A 190 -4.37 26.94 -4.78
C ALA A 190 -4.35 27.31 -3.28
N PRO A 191 -5.24 28.18 -2.76
CA PRO A 191 -5.31 28.43 -1.31
C PRO A 191 -5.57 27.17 -0.49
N VAL A 192 -6.48 26.30 -0.95
CA VAL A 192 -6.78 25.03 -0.26
C VAL A 192 -5.53 24.15 -0.18
N ALA A 193 -4.83 23.96 -1.31
CA ALA A 193 -3.58 23.18 -1.36
C ALA A 193 -2.47 23.77 -0.48
N ILE A 194 -2.32 25.11 -0.47
CA ILE A 194 -1.32 25.81 0.35
C ILE A 194 -1.60 25.62 1.84
N VAL A 195 -2.84 25.82 2.27
CA VAL A 195 -3.21 25.70 3.69
C VAL A 195 -3.05 24.26 4.15
N ILE A 196 -3.60 23.30 3.40
CA ILE A 196 -3.56 21.88 3.75
C ILE A 196 -2.11 21.37 3.72
N GLY A 197 -1.39 21.59 2.63
CA GLY A 197 0.00 21.14 2.47
C GLY A 197 0.97 21.84 3.43
N GLY A 198 0.78 23.13 3.71
CA GLY A 198 1.60 23.87 4.67
C GLY A 198 1.44 23.35 6.09
N ILE A 199 0.20 23.19 6.55
CA ILE A 199 -0.09 22.65 7.89
C ILE A 199 0.40 21.20 7.98
N GLY A 200 0.10 20.37 6.98
CA GLY A 200 0.53 18.98 6.94
C GLY A 200 2.05 18.83 6.95
N ALA A 201 2.79 19.64 6.20
CA ALA A 201 4.26 19.64 6.22
C ALA A 201 4.81 19.97 7.62
N VAL A 202 4.28 21.00 8.28
CA VAL A 202 4.70 21.36 9.65
C VAL A 202 4.35 20.25 10.64
N SER A 203 3.17 19.64 10.52
CA SER A 203 2.73 18.50 11.32
C SER A 203 3.68 17.31 11.20
N VAL A 204 4.07 16.94 9.97
CA VAL A 204 4.98 15.80 9.71
C VAL A 204 6.40 16.11 10.20
N ILE A 205 6.91 17.32 9.95
CA ILE A 205 8.22 17.75 10.46
C ILE A 205 8.27 17.62 11.98
N LYS A 206 7.25 18.14 12.66
CA LYS A 206 7.19 18.04 14.12
C LYS A 206 7.10 16.58 14.59
N ALA A 207 6.18 15.79 14.04
CA ALA A 207 5.94 14.43 14.53
C ALA A 207 7.12 13.47 14.26
N VAL A 208 7.76 13.59 13.10
CA VAL A 208 8.80 12.63 12.68
C VAL A 208 10.21 13.13 12.98
N TYR A 209 10.52 14.40 12.70
CA TYR A 209 11.89 14.90 12.82
C TYR A 209 12.20 15.47 14.19
N ILE A 210 11.21 16.04 14.89
CA ILE A 210 11.38 16.60 16.23
C ILE A 210 11.01 15.56 17.29
N ASP A 211 9.78 15.06 17.24
CA ASP A 211 9.23 14.14 18.25
C ASP A 211 9.71 12.68 18.04
N LYS A 212 10.43 12.40 16.94
CA LYS A 212 10.98 11.08 16.58
C LYS A 212 9.98 9.93 16.70
N ARG A 213 8.71 10.18 16.33
CA ARG A 213 7.66 9.16 16.40
C ARG A 213 7.70 8.27 15.17
N GLU A 214 7.73 6.96 15.39
CA GLU A 214 7.53 5.98 14.33
C GLU A 214 6.02 5.85 14.06
N LEU A 215 5.55 6.54 13.02
CA LEU A 215 4.14 6.57 12.65
C LEU A 215 3.95 6.01 11.25
N LYS A 216 2.83 5.31 11.06
CA LYS A 216 2.37 4.84 9.76
C LYS A 216 1.75 5.99 8.97
N CYS A 217 1.96 5.98 7.66
CA CYS A 217 1.48 6.99 6.74
C CYS A 217 -0.02 6.81 6.51
N ALA A 218 -0.83 7.81 6.88
CA ALA A 218 -2.26 7.80 6.61
C ALA A 218 -2.59 8.06 5.12
N CYS A 219 -1.61 8.47 4.31
CA CYS A 219 -1.85 8.89 2.92
C CYS A 219 -2.25 7.75 1.98
N VAL A 220 -2.00 6.50 2.37
CA VAL A 220 -2.41 5.30 1.62
C VAL A 220 -3.55 4.56 2.34
N GLY A 221 -4.31 5.27 3.18
CA GLY A 221 -5.40 4.69 3.96
C GLY A 221 -4.95 4.00 5.25
N GLY A 222 -5.96 3.60 6.03
CA GLY A 222 -5.87 3.07 7.40
C GLY A 222 -4.97 1.86 7.67
N SER A 223 -4.73 1.05 6.64
CA SER A 223 -4.08 -0.27 6.76
C SER A 223 -2.65 -0.33 6.20
N SER A 224 -2.06 0.83 5.88
CA SER A 224 -0.75 0.88 5.23
C SER A 224 0.41 0.75 6.22
N ASN A 225 1.39 -0.07 5.89
CA ASN A 225 2.67 -0.15 6.62
C ASN A 225 3.74 0.80 6.05
N VAL A 226 3.34 1.80 5.26
CA VAL A 226 4.27 2.83 4.77
C VAL A 226 4.65 3.73 5.95
N PRO A 227 5.94 4.04 6.17
CA PRO A 227 6.32 4.97 7.21
C PRO A 227 6.00 6.41 6.77
N LEU A 228 5.42 7.20 7.68
CA LEU A 228 4.92 8.56 7.42
C LEU A 228 6.02 9.51 6.89
N GLY A 229 7.26 9.34 7.35
CA GLY A 229 8.34 10.33 7.27
C GLY A 229 8.57 10.99 5.92
N PHE A 230 9.34 10.35 5.04
CA PHE A 230 9.80 10.99 3.81
C PHE A 230 8.67 11.17 2.78
N VAL A 231 7.80 10.17 2.65
CA VAL A 231 6.74 10.15 1.63
C VAL A 231 5.71 11.25 1.90
N SER A 232 5.17 11.32 3.12
CA SER A 232 4.13 12.30 3.46
C SER A 232 4.69 13.73 3.49
N LEU A 233 5.96 13.91 3.92
CA LEU A 233 6.59 15.23 3.84
C LEU A 233 6.72 15.71 2.40
N THR A 234 7.21 14.84 1.50
CA THR A 234 7.39 15.19 0.10
C THR A 234 6.06 15.52 -0.57
N GLU A 235 5.01 14.75 -0.28
CA GLU A 235 3.64 15.02 -0.75
C GLU A 235 3.12 16.40 -0.31
N ASN A 236 3.21 16.70 0.99
CA ASN A 236 2.74 17.98 1.53
C ASN A 236 3.53 19.18 0.96
N LEU A 237 4.84 19.01 0.77
CA LEU A 237 5.69 20.03 0.14
C LEU A 237 5.38 20.21 -1.36
N MET A 238 5.12 19.11 -2.09
CA MET A 238 4.69 19.18 -3.49
C MET A 238 3.35 19.88 -3.62
N MET A 239 2.40 19.59 -2.74
CA MET A 239 1.09 20.26 -2.69
C MET A 239 1.23 21.76 -2.42
N LEU A 240 2.03 22.13 -1.42
CA LEU A 240 2.34 23.52 -1.08
C LEU A 240 3.02 24.24 -2.26
N GLY A 241 4.06 23.64 -2.83
CA GLY A 241 4.82 24.21 -3.95
C GLY A 241 3.99 24.40 -5.21
N MET A 242 3.16 23.41 -5.57
CA MET A 242 2.23 23.52 -6.69
C MET A 242 1.15 24.56 -6.44
N GLY A 243 0.61 24.64 -5.23
CA GLY A 243 -0.35 25.68 -4.85
C GLY A 243 0.24 27.07 -5.02
N LEU A 244 1.47 27.29 -4.52
CA LEU A 244 2.19 28.56 -4.68
C LEU A 244 2.46 28.89 -6.16
N TRP A 245 2.92 27.93 -6.95
CA TRP A 245 3.14 28.14 -8.39
C TRP A 245 1.85 28.57 -9.07
N MET A 246 0.77 27.82 -8.89
CA MET A 246 -0.51 28.15 -9.54
C MET A 246 -1.05 29.51 -9.11
N LEU A 247 -0.85 29.89 -7.85
CA LEU A 247 -1.23 31.23 -7.35
C LEU A 247 -0.39 32.33 -8.00
N VAL A 248 0.92 32.14 -8.16
CA VAL A 248 1.80 33.10 -8.88
C VAL A 248 1.39 33.21 -10.35
N ARG A 249 1.07 32.11 -11.03
CA ARG A 249 0.60 32.11 -12.44
C ARG A 249 -0.78 32.74 -12.62
N LEU A 250 -1.58 32.81 -11.56
CA LEU A 250 -2.92 33.42 -11.59
C LEU A 250 -2.87 34.92 -11.32
N LEU A 251 -1.85 35.39 -10.57
CA LEU A 251 -1.66 36.79 -10.21
C LEU A 251 -0.71 37.57 -11.13
N GLY A 252 0.07 36.88 -11.97
CA GLY A 252 0.98 37.46 -12.97
C GLY A 252 0.69 36.95 -14.36
#